data_AF-L0AZU4-F1
#
_entry.id   AF-L0AZU4-F1
#
_cell.length_a   1.000
_cell.length_b   1.000
_cell.length_c   1.000
_cell.angle_alpha   90.00
_cell.angle_beta   90.00
_cell.angle_gamma   90.00
#
_symmetry.space_group_name_H-M   'P 1'
#
loop_
_entity.id
_entity.type
_entity.pdbx_description
1 polymer ?
#
loop_
_entity_poly.entity_id
_entity_poly.type
_entity_poly.pdbx_seq_one_letter_code
_entity_poly.pdbx_strand_id
1 'polypeptide(L)'
;MIDILRASLPPDLANFTSFQEVLEYDVENSRAECKRVLDQLTSTRKLLYNVKVLQSLRSEGRAHVNVGNSTFIPSRMKGDSILVSLGYQFYLEMTLQEAETYYNERIKLIWA
;
A
#
# COMPACT_ATOMS: atom_id res chain seq x y z
N MET A 1 23.82 6.99 -34.31
CA MET A 1 22.74 6.04 -33.94
C MET A 1 22.61 5.92 -32.41
N ILE A 2 23.73 5.86 -31.67
CA ILE A 2 23.75 6.02 -30.20
C ILE A 2 23.24 7.40 -29.75
N ASP A 3 23.51 8.46 -30.51
CA ASP A 3 23.10 9.84 -30.13
C ASP A 3 21.58 10.07 -30.18
N ILE A 4 20.85 9.30 -31.00
CA ILE A 4 19.38 9.38 -31.10
C ILE A 4 18.72 8.69 -29.89
N LEU A 5 19.33 7.62 -29.39
CA LEU A 5 18.88 6.96 -28.16
C LEU A 5 19.11 7.86 -26.94
N ARG A 6 20.25 8.57 -26.88
CA ARG A 6 20.53 9.53 -25.79
C ARG A 6 19.51 10.67 -25.67
N ALA A 7 19.00 11.18 -26.79
CA ALA A 7 18.00 12.25 -26.79
C ALA A 7 16.61 11.81 -26.28
N SER A 8 16.38 10.50 -26.18
CA SER A 8 15.10 9.91 -25.75
C SER A 8 15.14 9.45 -24.28
N LEU A 9 16.29 9.55 -23.62
CA LEU A 9 16.47 9.10 -22.25
C LEU A 9 16.13 10.22 -21.25
N PRO A 10 15.45 9.91 -20.13
CA PRO A 10 15.32 10.80 -18.98
C PRO A 10 16.64 11.53 -18.61
N PRO A 11 16.58 12.78 -18.10
CA PRO A 11 17.78 13.58 -17.81
C PRO A 11 18.78 12.92 -16.85
N ASP A 12 18.31 12.02 -15.98
CA ASP A 12 19.14 11.24 -15.05
C ASP A 12 20.02 10.20 -15.75
N LEU A 13 19.70 9.85 -17.00
CA LEU A 13 20.40 8.84 -17.80
C LEU A 13 21.48 9.44 -18.73
N ALA A 14 21.66 10.76 -18.72
CA ALA A 14 22.68 11.44 -19.52
C ALA A 14 24.14 11.12 -19.10
N ASN A 15 24.32 10.60 -17.89
CA ASN A 15 25.63 10.33 -17.29
C ASN A 15 26.15 8.89 -17.52
N PHE A 16 25.36 8.00 -18.12
CA PHE A 16 25.79 6.62 -18.33
C PHE A 16 26.78 6.51 -19.49
N THR A 17 27.88 5.81 -19.22
CA THR A 17 29.02 5.62 -20.12
C THR A 17 28.84 4.43 -21.05
N SER A 18 27.94 3.50 -20.72
CA SER A 18 27.66 2.31 -21.53
C SER A 18 26.19 1.90 -21.55
N PHE A 19 25.82 1.12 -22.57
CA PHE A 19 24.48 0.51 -22.69
C PHE A 19 24.20 -0.50 -21.56
N GLN A 20 25.24 -1.15 -21.02
CA GLN A 20 25.10 -2.07 -19.90
C GLN A 20 24.62 -1.33 -18.64
N GLU A 21 25.16 -0.15 -18.34
CA GLU A 21 24.76 0.62 -17.16
C GLU A 21 23.30 1.11 -17.25
N VAL A 22 22.83 1.46 -18.46
CA VAL A 22 21.42 1.81 -18.69
C VAL A 22 20.51 0.60 -18.42
N LEU A 23 20.88 -0.60 -18.88
CA LEU A 23 20.12 -1.82 -18.62
C LEU A 23 20.11 -2.18 -17.13
N GLU A 24 21.23 -2.04 -16.44
CA GLU A 24 21.33 -2.28 -14.99
C GLU A 24 20.44 -1.31 -14.21
N TYR A 25 20.45 -0.03 -14.57
CA TYR A 25 19.57 0.99 -13.99
C TYR A 25 18.08 0.66 -14.20
N ASP A 26 17.69 0.28 -15.41
CA ASP A 26 16.30 -0.08 -15.72
C ASP A 26 15.85 -1.32 -14.94
N VAL A 27 16.73 -2.31 -14.77
CA VAL A 27 16.47 -3.51 -13.96
C VAL A 27 16.31 -3.16 -12.49
N GLU A 28 17.18 -2.31 -11.93
CA GLU A 28 17.09 -1.88 -10.53
C GLU A 28 15.81 -1.08 -10.27
N ASN A 29 15.45 -0.15 -11.15
CA ASN A 29 14.21 0.60 -11.05
C ASN A 29 12.99 -0.30 -11.14
N SER A 30 12.98 -1.25 -12.09
CA SER A 30 11.89 -2.22 -12.22
C SER A 30 11.74 -3.08 -10.97
N ARG A 31 12.85 -3.47 -10.33
CA ARG A 31 12.83 -4.21 -9.05
C ARG A 31 12.30 -3.36 -7.91
N ALA A 32 12.74 -2.11 -7.81
CA ALA A 32 12.29 -1.18 -6.77
C ALA A 32 10.77 -0.94 -6.88
N GLU A 33 10.29 -0.75 -8.11
CA GLU A 33 8.87 -0.56 -8.40
C GLU A 33 8.06 -1.83 -8.06
N CYS A 34 8.55 -3.01 -8.46
CA CYS A 34 7.91 -4.27 -8.11
C CYS A 34 7.80 -4.47 -6.58
N LYS A 35 8.87 -4.15 -5.83
CA LYS A 35 8.86 -4.19 -4.38
C LYS A 35 7.83 -3.23 -3.78
N ARG A 36 7.77 -1.99 -4.30
CA ARG A 36 6.80 -0.98 -3.87
C ARG A 36 5.36 -1.47 -4.06
N VAL A 37 5.06 -2.07 -5.21
CA VAL A 37 3.74 -2.65 -5.52
C VAL A 37 3.41 -3.82 -4.58
N LEU A 38 4.36 -4.72 -4.33
CA LEU A 38 4.19 -5.85 -3.41
C LEU A 38 3.94 -5.40 -1.97
N ASP A 39 4.65 -4.38 -1.50
CA ASP A 39 4.46 -3.81 -0.17
C ASP A 39 3.06 -3.18 -0.04
N GLN A 40 2.61 -2.44 -1.05
CA GLN A 40 1.26 -1.86 -1.12
C GLN A 40 0.17 -2.93 -1.12
N LEU A 41 0.34 -4.00 -1.90
CA LEU A 41 -0.59 -5.12 -1.94
C LEU A 41 -0.66 -5.83 -0.58
N THR A 42 0.50 -6.12 0.01
CA THR A 42 0.60 -6.80 1.31
C THR A 42 -0.07 -5.98 2.41
N SER A 43 0.18 -4.68 2.44
CA SER A 43 -0.47 -3.75 3.38
C SER A 43 -2.00 -3.74 3.19
N THR A 44 -2.46 -3.64 1.94
CA THR A 44 -3.89 -3.62 1.61
C THR A 44 -4.59 -4.93 2.02
N ARG A 45 -3.95 -6.08 1.77
CA ARG A 45 -4.49 -7.39 2.20
C ARG A 45 -4.55 -7.54 3.72
N LYS A 46 -3.57 -7.04 4.46
CA LYS A 46 -3.61 -7.02 5.93
C LYS A 46 -4.79 -6.20 6.45
N LEU A 47 -5.06 -5.04 5.84
CA LEU A 47 -6.22 -4.21 6.20
C LEU A 47 -7.54 -4.92 5.90
N LEU A 48 -7.69 -5.52 4.72
CA LEU A 48 -8.86 -6.32 4.38
C LEU A 48 -9.08 -7.49 5.36
N TYR A 49 -8.02 -8.20 5.72
CA TYR A 49 -8.09 -9.26 6.73
C TYR A 49 -8.60 -8.73 8.07
N ASN A 50 -8.07 -7.59 8.53
CA ASN A 50 -8.51 -6.96 9.77
C ASN A 50 -10.00 -6.56 9.70
N VAL A 51 -10.48 -6.02 8.58
CA VAL A 51 -11.92 -5.72 8.38
C VAL A 51 -12.76 -6.98 8.55
N LYS A 52 -12.34 -8.10 7.95
CA LYS A 52 -13.05 -9.39 8.09
C LYS A 52 -13.06 -9.92 9.51
N VAL A 53 -11.94 -9.80 10.22
CA VAL A 53 -11.87 -10.14 11.65
C VAL A 53 -12.85 -9.26 12.43
N LEU A 54 -12.89 -7.95 12.18
CA LEU A 54 -13.83 -7.04 12.82
C LEU A 54 -15.30 -7.40 12.51
N GLN A 55 -15.64 -7.77 11.28
CA GLN A 55 -16.98 -8.23 10.94
C GLN A 55 -17.39 -9.51 11.71
N SER A 56 -16.43 -10.43 11.95
CA SER A 56 -16.68 -11.67 12.70
C SER A 56 -16.78 -11.45 14.22
N LEU A 57 -16.06 -10.46 14.74
CA LEU A 57 -16.12 -10.04 16.13
C LEU A 57 -17.34 -9.13 16.28
N ARG A 58 -18.48 -9.70 16.71
CA ARG A 58 -19.69 -8.92 17.05
C ARG A 58 -19.34 -7.65 17.83
N SER A 59 -20.14 -6.61 17.67
CA SER A 59 -19.97 -5.18 18.08
C SER A 59 -19.60 -4.86 19.54
N GLU A 60 -19.21 -5.86 20.35
CA GLU A 60 -18.71 -5.71 21.72
C GLU A 60 -17.33 -6.36 21.95
N GLY A 61 -16.56 -6.62 20.89
CA GLY A 61 -15.21 -7.17 20.99
C GLY A 61 -14.29 -6.33 21.89
N ARG A 62 -13.53 -7.00 22.76
CA ARG A 62 -12.43 -6.38 23.52
C ARG A 62 -11.14 -6.52 22.73
N ALA A 63 -10.39 -5.44 22.60
CA ALA A 63 -9.10 -5.41 21.92
C ALA A 63 -8.05 -4.71 22.79
N HIS A 64 -6.79 -5.07 22.59
CA HIS A 64 -5.66 -4.37 23.18
C HIS A 64 -5.03 -3.48 22.11
N VAL A 65 -5.13 -2.16 22.29
CA VAL A 65 -4.64 -1.18 21.32
C VAL A 65 -3.22 -0.79 21.71
N ASN A 66 -2.28 -0.95 20.78
CA ASN A 66 -0.89 -0.50 20.96
C ASN A 66 -0.83 1.04 20.90
N VAL A 67 -0.27 1.67 21.93
CA VAL A 67 -0.10 3.13 22.02
C VAL A 67 1.37 3.58 21.95
N GLY A 68 2.28 2.67 21.61
CA GLY A 68 3.73 2.90 21.55
C GLY A 68 4.47 2.27 22.73
N ASN A 69 5.81 2.20 22.63
CA ASN A 69 6.70 1.67 23.67
C ASN A 69 6.27 0.30 24.24
N SER A 70 5.79 -0.61 23.37
CA SER A 70 5.26 -1.93 23.77
C SER A 70 4.13 -1.88 24.81
N THR A 71 3.44 -0.74 24.91
CA THR A 71 2.34 -0.51 25.84
C THR A 71 1.01 -0.70 25.13
N PHE A 72 0.12 -1.46 25.78
CA PHE A 72 -1.18 -1.81 25.24
C PHE A 72 -2.30 -1.38 26.19
N ILE A 73 -3.31 -0.70 25.65
CA ILE A 73 -4.48 -0.25 26.42
C ILE A 73 -5.68 -1.13 26.07
N PRO A 74 -6.35 -1.73 27.07
CA PRO A 74 -7.59 -2.47 26.83
C PRO A 74 -8.69 -1.51 26.37
N SER A 75 -9.33 -1.83 25.27
CA SER A 75 -10.38 -1.03 24.64
C SER A 75 -11.54 -1.91 24.23
N ARG A 76 -12.74 -1.33 24.16
CA ARG A 76 -13.91 -1.98 23.59
C ARG A 76 -14.17 -1.38 22.21
N MET A 77 -14.34 -2.24 21.23
CA MET A 77 -14.80 -1.80 19.91
C MET A 77 -16.24 -1.33 20.03
N LYS A 78 -16.57 -0.23 19.36
CA LYS A 78 -17.91 0.33 19.34
C LYS A 78 -18.26 0.76 17.93
N GLY A 79 -19.43 0.34 17.45
CA GLY A 79 -19.92 0.64 16.12
C GLY A 79 -19.40 -0.33 15.05
N ASP A 80 -19.99 -0.20 13.86
CA ASP A 80 -19.73 -1.04 12.69
C ASP A 80 -19.02 -0.25 11.57
N SER A 81 -18.35 0.85 11.93
CA SER A 81 -17.61 1.72 11.03
C SER A 81 -16.13 1.84 11.44
N ILE A 82 -15.28 2.12 10.45
CA ILE A 82 -13.86 2.38 10.61
C ILE A 82 -13.46 3.62 9.82
N LEU A 83 -12.34 4.23 10.21
CA LEU A 83 -11.69 5.26 9.41
C LEU A 83 -10.74 4.61 8.40
N VAL A 84 -10.99 4.85 7.12
CA VAL A 84 -10.16 4.37 6.00
C VAL A 84 -9.36 5.54 5.43
N SER A 85 -8.04 5.39 5.31
CA SER A 85 -7.19 6.41 4.69
C SER A 85 -7.30 6.36 3.17
N LEU A 86 -7.54 7.52 2.56
CA LEU A 86 -7.56 7.72 1.10
C LEU A 86 -6.22 8.22 0.54
N GLY A 87 -5.21 8.39 1.40
CA GLY A 87 -3.95 9.07 1.07
C GLY A 87 -4.03 10.57 1.32
N TYR A 88 -2.89 11.27 1.18
CA TYR A 88 -2.79 12.73 1.38
C TYR A 88 -3.41 13.26 2.68
N GLN A 89 -3.33 12.47 3.77
CA GLN A 89 -3.91 12.78 5.07
C GLN A 89 -5.45 12.88 5.09
N PHE A 90 -6.14 12.40 4.06
CA PHE A 90 -7.60 12.27 4.07
C PHE A 90 -8.03 10.91 4.61
N TYR A 91 -9.10 10.94 5.39
CA TYR A 91 -9.74 9.77 5.98
C TYR A 91 -11.24 9.84 5.74
N LEU A 92 -11.84 8.70 5.41
CA LEU A 92 -13.27 8.56 5.23
C LEU A 92 -13.79 7.52 6.21
N GLU A 93 -14.85 7.87 6.93
CA GLU A 93 -15.60 6.89 7.71
C GLU A 93 -16.37 5.98 6.76
N MET A 94 -16.16 4.67 6.91
CA MET A 94 -16.82 3.64 6.12
C MET A 94 -17.36 2.57 7.05
N THR A 95 -18.54 2.03 6.75
CA THR A 95 -19.00 0.77 7.34
C THR A 95 -18.02 -0.35 7.01
N LEU A 96 -18.02 -1.43 7.80
CA LEU A 96 -17.17 -2.59 7.53
C LEU A 96 -17.40 -3.18 6.12
N GLN A 97 -18.64 -3.14 5.62
CA GLN A 97 -18.99 -3.61 4.27
C GLN A 97 -18.42 -2.71 3.16
N GLU A 98 -18.54 -1.39 3.34
CA GLU A 98 -17.95 -0.41 2.40
C GLU A 98 -16.43 -0.51 2.39
N ALA A 99 -15.80 -0.64 3.56
CA ALA A 99 -14.35 -0.81 3.67
C ALA A 99 -13.87 -2.11 3.01
N GLU A 100 -14.58 -3.23 3.18
CA GLU A 100 -14.28 -4.48 2.48
C GLU A 100 -14.33 -4.29 0.96
N THR A 101 -15.40 -3.65 0.45
CA THR A 101 -15.56 -3.37 -0.97
C THR A 101 -14.41 -2.50 -1.48
N TYR A 102 -14.10 -1.42 -0.77
CA TYR A 102 -13.00 -0.52 -1.09
C TYR A 102 -11.64 -1.24 -1.17
N TYR A 103 -11.31 -2.06 -0.17
CA TYR A 103 -10.03 -2.77 -0.18
C TYR A 103 -9.95 -3.86 -1.26
N ASN A 104 -11.06 -4.53 -1.58
CA ASN A 104 -11.13 -5.48 -2.70
C ASN A 104 -10.89 -4.77 -4.04
N GLU A 105 -11.54 -3.63 -4.27
CA GLU A 105 -11.31 -2.83 -5.50
C GLU A 105 -9.88 -2.30 -5.57
N ARG A 106 -9.33 -1.84 -4.44
CA ARG A 106 -7.93 -1.39 -4.38
C ARG A 106 -6.95 -2.52 -4.71
N ILE A 107 -7.19 -3.75 -4.26
CA ILE A 107 -6.36 -4.91 -4.61
C ILE A 107 -6.40 -5.17 -6.12
N LYS A 108 -7.58 -5.09 -6.74
CA LYS A 108 -7.71 -5.25 -8.20
C LYS A 108 -6.91 -4.19 -8.95
N LEU A 109 -6.98 -2.93 -8.51
CA LEU A 109 -6.26 -1.82 -9.13
C LEU A 109 -4.73 -1.90 -8.96
N ILE A 110 -4.23 -2.47 -7.86
CA ILE A 110 -2.78 -2.67 -7.65
C ILE A 110 -2.25 -3.82 -8.52
N TRP A 111 -3.10 -4.81 -8.85
CA TRP A 111 -2.71 -6.00 -9.61
C TRP A 111 -3.05 -5.92 -11.11
N ALA A 112 -3.83 -4.92 -11.54
CA ALA A 112 -4.18 -4.67 -12.93
C ALA A 112 -3.02 -4.05 -13.71
#